data_AF-A0A5C3NV81-F1
#
_entry.id   AF-A0A5C3NV81-F1
#
_cell.length_a   1.000
_cell.length_b   1.000
_cell.length_c   1.000
_cell.angle_alpha   90.00
_cell.angle_beta   90.00
_cell.angle_gamma   90.00
#
_symmetry.space_group_name_H-M   'P 1'
#
loop_
_entity.id
_entity.type
_entity.pdbx_description
1 polymer ?
#
loop_
_entity_poly.entity_id
_entity_poly.type
_entity_poly.pdbx_seq_one_letter_code
_entity_poly.pdbx_strand_id
1 'polypeptide(L)'
;RRTFPTFPLGPQLQALWASPDHARLMRHRVEEMKRFEREHARNPQTAGKVLDDIYYSREYQDLVKRKELKDDDMLLMFSVDGAQLFSKKQSDCWFFVWVLFDLSPDRRYKKRYVLP
;
A
#
# COMPACT_ATOMS: atom_id res chain seq x y z
N ARG A 1 -28.99 5.72 -21.51
CA ARG A 1 -27.85 4.78 -21.42
C ARG A 1 -26.95 5.24 -20.28
N ARG A 2 -26.66 4.41 -19.28
CA ARG A 2 -25.69 4.74 -18.23
C ARG A 2 -24.28 4.34 -18.71
N THR A 3 -23.28 5.15 -18.38
CA THR A 3 -21.86 4.89 -18.66
C THR A 3 -21.11 4.88 -17.34
N PHE A 4 -20.23 3.90 -17.16
CA PHE A 4 -19.38 3.80 -15.99
C PHE A 4 -17.92 3.92 -16.42
N PRO A 5 -17.09 4.73 -15.75
CA PRO A 5 -15.66 4.75 -16.00
C PRO A 5 -15.05 3.40 -15.60
N THR A 6 -14.04 2.96 -16.33
CA THR A 6 -13.25 1.77 -16.00
C THR A 6 -11.79 2.16 -16.02
N PHE A 7 -11.11 1.96 -14.88
CA PHE A 7 -9.68 2.21 -14.76
C PHE A 7 -8.98 0.85 -14.68
N PRO A 8 -8.21 0.45 -15.71
CA PRO A 8 -7.53 -0.84 -15.71
C PRO A 8 -6.37 -0.79 -14.72
N LEU A 9 -6.62 -1.15 -13.46
CA LEU A 9 -5.66 -1.04 -12.38
C LEU A 9 -4.46 -1.98 -12.58
N GLY A 10 -4.69 -3.24 -12.97
CA GLY A 10 -3.63 -4.24 -13.17
C GLY A 10 -2.48 -3.77 -14.07
N PRO A 11 -2.75 -3.31 -15.31
CA PRO A 11 -1.72 -2.76 -16.20
C PRO A 11 -0.97 -1.56 -15.61
N GLN A 12 -1.64 -0.72 -14.83
CA GLN A 12 -1.00 0.42 -14.17
C GLN A 12 -0.03 -0.03 -13.07
N LEU A 13 -0.40 -1.05 -12.29
CA LEU A 13 0.48 -1.64 -11.28
C LEU A 13 1.70 -2.30 -11.95
N GLN A 14 1.50 -3.05 -13.02
CA GLN A 14 2.59 -3.68 -13.77
C GLN A 14 3.58 -2.66 -14.34
N ALA A 15 3.07 -1.52 -14.85
CA ALA A 15 3.91 -0.45 -15.38
C ALA A 15 4.87 0.15 -14.34
N LEU A 16 4.53 0.11 -13.04
CA LEU A 16 5.42 0.58 -11.97
C LEU A 16 6.70 -0.26 -11.85
N TRP A 17 6.70 -1.49 -12.36
CA TRP A 17 7.86 -2.38 -12.33
C TRP A 17 8.68 -2.36 -13.62
N ALA A 18 8.22 -1.67 -14.67
CA ALA A 18 8.85 -1.70 -15.98
C ALA A 18 10.22 -0.99 -16.04
N SER A 19 10.47 -0.05 -15.13
CA SER A 19 11.76 0.66 -15.02
C SER A 19 12.59 0.09 -13.86
N PRO A 20 13.91 -0.14 -14.03
CA PRO A 20 14.79 -0.58 -12.94
C PRO A 20 14.74 0.35 -11.72
N ASP A 21 14.68 1.66 -11.94
CA ASP A 21 14.64 2.66 -10.87
C ASP A 21 13.34 2.55 -10.06
N HIS A 22 12.20 2.41 -10.74
CA HIS A 22 10.91 2.26 -10.07
C HIS A 22 10.78 0.90 -9.41
N ALA A 23 11.23 -0.17 -10.07
CA ALA A 23 11.25 -1.51 -9.50
C ALA A 23 12.07 -1.56 -8.20
N ARG A 24 13.14 -0.77 -8.09
CA ARG A 24 13.88 -0.61 -6.82
C ARG A 24 13.03 0.06 -5.74
N LEU A 25 12.32 1.14 -6.08
CA LEU A 25 11.43 1.82 -5.12
C LEU A 25 10.27 0.93 -4.67
N MET A 26 9.71 0.13 -5.57
CA MET A 26 8.62 -0.82 -5.30
C MET A 26 9.05 -2.01 -4.43
N ARG A 27 10.35 -2.16 -4.13
CA ARG A 27 10.83 -3.20 -3.20
C ARG A 27 10.81 -2.76 -1.74
N HIS A 28 10.40 -1.54 -1.43
CA HIS A 28 10.45 -0.99 -0.07
C HIS A 28 9.81 -1.92 0.97
N ARG A 29 8.61 -2.44 0.68
CA ARG A 29 7.90 -3.38 1.56
C ARG A 29 8.75 -4.61 1.89
N VAL A 30 9.33 -5.23 0.86
CA VAL A 30 10.14 -6.45 1.00
C VAL A 30 11.42 -6.15 1.79
N GLU A 31 12.01 -4.98 1.57
CA GLU A 31 13.20 -4.52 2.29
C GLU A 31 12.90 -4.28 3.78
N GLU A 32 11.78 -3.63 4.10
CA GLU A 32 11.31 -3.43 5.47
C GLU A 32 10.99 -4.75 6.16
N MET A 33 10.41 -5.72 5.45
CA MET A 33 10.18 -7.06 6.02
C MET A 33 11.48 -7.77 6.38
N LYS A 34 12.45 -7.78 5.46
CA LYS A 34 13.77 -8.36 5.73
C LYS A 34 14.49 -7.64 6.86
N ARG A 35 14.27 -6.34 7.01
CA ARG A 35 14.76 -5.57 8.15
C ARG A 35 14.09 -6.00 9.45
N PHE A 36 12.76 -6.08 9.48
CA PHE A 36 12.00 -6.54 10.63
C PHE A 36 12.44 -7.93 11.10
N GLU A 37 12.58 -8.89 10.19
CA GLU A 37 13.04 -10.24 10.51
C GLU A 37 14.45 -10.24 11.15
N ARG A 38 15.38 -9.46 10.60
CA ARG A 38 16.73 -9.32 11.15
C ARG A 38 16.74 -8.67 12.53
N GLU A 39 15.90 -7.66 12.75
CA GLU A 39 15.76 -7.02 14.06
C GLU A 39 15.13 -7.98 15.08
N HIS A 40 14.09 -8.72 14.68
CA HIS A 40 13.45 -9.73 15.51
C HIS A 40 14.39 -10.88 15.89
N ALA A 41 15.22 -11.36 14.97
CA ALA A 41 16.21 -12.38 15.25
C ALA A 41 17.29 -11.93 16.25
N ARG A 42 17.62 -10.63 16.27
CA ARG A 42 18.63 -10.05 17.17
C ARG A 42 18.06 -9.71 18.54
N ASN A 43 16.86 -9.13 18.58
CA ASN A 43 16.21 -8.73 19.82
C ASN A 43 14.67 -8.86 19.71
N PRO A 44 14.14 -10.05 20.03
CA PRO A 44 12.71 -10.32 19.93
C PRO A 44 11.83 -9.39 20.79
N GLN A 45 12.39 -8.84 21.87
CA GLN A 45 11.68 -8.03 22.87
C GLN A 45 11.52 -6.56 22.45
N THR A 46 12.28 -6.11 21.46
CA THR A 46 12.22 -4.73 20.94
C THR A 46 11.73 -4.65 19.50
N ALA A 47 11.80 -5.74 18.75
CA ALA A 47 11.33 -5.78 17.38
C ALA A 47 9.83 -5.45 17.29
N GLY A 48 9.49 -4.43 16.51
CA GLY A 48 8.11 -3.96 16.34
C GLY A 48 7.56 -3.10 17.48
N LYS A 49 8.38 -2.64 18.44
CA LYS A 49 7.94 -1.66 19.46
C LYS A 49 7.55 -0.31 18.86
N VAL A 50 8.12 0.05 17.71
CA VAL A 50 7.70 1.22 16.92
C VAL A 50 6.87 0.71 15.76
N LEU A 51 5.56 0.95 15.82
CA LEU A 51 4.65 0.69 14.71
C LEU A 51 4.75 1.87 13.74
N ASP A 52 5.67 1.77 12.78
CA ASP A 52 5.93 2.83 11.79
C ASP A 52 5.01 2.73 10.57
N ASP A 53 4.70 1.49 10.17
CA ASP A 53 3.90 1.21 8.98
C ASP A 53 3.08 -0.08 9.13
N ILE A 54 2.20 -0.35 8.17
CA ILE A 54 1.31 -1.51 8.15
C ILE A 54 2.07 -2.85 8.19
N TYR A 55 3.32 -2.89 7.74
CA TYR A 55 4.12 -4.11 7.71
C TYR A 55 4.41 -4.62 9.12
N TYR A 56 4.43 -3.73 10.11
CA TYR A 56 4.65 -4.07 11.52
C TYR A 56 3.39 -4.64 12.19
N SER A 57 2.23 -4.59 11.53
CA SER A 57 0.99 -5.18 12.05
C SER A 57 1.10 -6.71 12.17
N ARG A 58 0.42 -7.26 13.18
CA ARG A 58 0.41 -8.71 13.39
C ARG A 58 -0.21 -9.45 12.21
N GLU A 59 -1.28 -8.89 11.66
CA GLU A 59 -2.01 -9.45 10.53
C GLU A 59 -1.12 -9.56 9.29
N TYR A 60 -0.38 -8.49 8.96
CA TYR A 60 0.58 -8.52 7.86
C TYR A 60 1.67 -9.56 8.10
N GLN A 61 2.25 -9.60 9.31
CA GLN A 61 3.29 -10.55 9.67
C GLN A 61 2.80 -12.00 9.58
N ASP A 62 1.57 -12.26 10.01
CA ASP A 62 0.96 -13.59 9.94
C ASP A 62 0.72 -14.02 8.48
N LEU A 63 0.31 -13.12 7.59
CA LEU A 63 0.19 -13.40 6.14
C LEU A 63 1.53 -13.81 5.52
N VAL A 64 2.60 -13.11 5.86
CA VAL A 64 3.95 -13.44 5.37
C VAL A 64 4.42 -14.78 5.93
N LYS A 65 4.25 -15.03 7.23
CA LYS A 65 4.62 -16.31 7.87
C LYS A 65 3.89 -17.50 7.26
N ARG A 66 2.62 -17.33 6.89
CA ARG A 66 1.81 -18.36 6.21
C ARG A 66 2.15 -18.51 4.72
N LYS A 67 3.03 -17.65 4.17
CA LYS A 67 3.39 -17.60 2.75
C LYS A 67 2.19 -17.29 1.84
N GLU A 68 1.18 -16.60 2.38
CA GLU A 68 0.02 -16.11 1.62
C GLU A 68 0.33 -14.80 0.90
N LEU A 69 1.35 -14.07 1.36
CA LEU A 69 1.93 -12.90 0.69
C LEU A 69 3.42 -13.16 0.43
N LYS A 70 3.83 -13.19 -0.84
CA LYS A 70 5.20 -13.47 -1.29
C LYS A 70 5.96 -12.18 -1.64
N ASP A 71 7.26 -12.32 -1.84
CA ASP A 71 8.16 -11.20 -2.21
C ASP A 71 7.78 -10.55 -3.57
N ASP A 72 7.14 -11.29 -4.47
CA ASP A 72 6.72 -10.86 -5.81
C ASP A 72 5.26 -10.36 -5.87
N ASP A 73 4.48 -10.60 -4.83
CA ASP A 73 3.12 -10.07 -4.72
C ASP A 73 3.14 -8.57 -4.41
N MET A 74 2.09 -7.83 -4.79
CA MET A 74 1.91 -6.43 -4.43
C MET A 74 0.87 -6.27 -3.32
N LEU A 75 1.03 -5.24 -2.49
CA LEU A 75 0.05 -4.87 -1.48
C LEU A 75 -0.56 -3.51 -1.80
N LEU A 76 -1.88 -3.53 -1.97
CA LEU A 76 -2.67 -2.37 -2.35
C LEU A 76 -3.80 -2.17 -1.35
N MET A 77 -4.03 -0.93 -0.95
CA MET A 77 -5.24 -0.55 -0.23
C MET A 77 -6.14 0.31 -1.09
N PHE A 78 -7.43 -0.05 -1.08
CA PHE A 78 -8.52 0.77 -1.57
C PHE A 78 -9.12 1.53 -0.39
N SER A 79 -8.92 2.83 -0.35
CA SER A 79 -9.55 3.70 0.65
C SER A 79 -10.66 4.48 -0.04
N VAL A 80 -11.85 4.48 0.57
CA VAL A 80 -13.00 5.24 0.09
C VAL A 80 -13.60 5.99 1.27
N ASP A 81 -13.88 7.27 1.07
CA ASP A 81 -14.56 8.09 2.07
C ASP A 81 -15.58 9.04 1.42
N GLY A 82 -16.62 9.37 2.17
CA GLY A 82 -17.63 10.35 1.79
C GLY A 82 -17.30 11.71 2.38
N ALA A 83 -17.58 12.79 1.64
CA ALA A 83 -17.42 14.14 2.18
C ALA A 83 -18.69 14.95 1.99
N GLN A 84 -19.24 15.52 3.07
CA GLN A 84 -20.39 16.42 2.97
C GLN A 84 -19.95 17.83 2.55
N LEU A 85 -20.11 18.15 1.27
CA LEU A 85 -19.74 19.46 0.73
C LEU A 85 -20.73 20.57 1.11
N PHE A 86 -21.96 20.23 1.51
CA PHE A 86 -23.01 21.19 1.86
C PHE A 86 -23.69 20.83 3.18
N SER A 87 -23.77 21.80 4.10
CA SER A 87 -24.27 21.61 5.47
C SER A 87 -25.70 21.06 5.57
N LYS A 88 -26.55 21.31 4.57
CA LYS A 88 -27.97 20.93 4.56
C LYS A 88 -28.38 20.03 3.39
N LYS A 89 -27.42 19.36 2.75
CA LYS A 89 -27.68 18.37 1.71
C LYS A 89 -27.02 17.06 2.07
N GLN A 90 -27.74 15.94 1.92
CA GLN A 90 -27.15 14.61 2.02
C GLN A 90 -26.00 14.51 1.02
N SER A 91 -24.84 14.04 1.47
CA SER A 91 -23.66 13.97 0.62
C SER A 91 -23.82 12.86 -0.41
N ASP A 92 -23.67 13.23 -1.68
CA ASP A 92 -23.49 12.29 -2.79
C ASP A 92 -22.02 12.25 -3.27
N CYS A 93 -21.08 12.85 -2.52
CA CYS A 93 -19.67 12.96 -2.91
C CYS A 93 -18.82 11.91 -2.19
N TRP A 94 -18.17 11.06 -2.98
CA TRP A 94 -17.26 10.01 -2.52
C TRP A 94 -15.90 10.21 -3.18
N PHE A 95 -14.84 10.07 -2.40
CA PHE A 95 -13.48 10.03 -2.86
C PHE A 95 -12.95 8.62 -2.65
N PHE A 96 -12.18 8.12 -3.62
CA PHE A 96 -11.39 6.92 -3.42
C PHE A 96 -9.94 7.17 -3.79
N VAL A 97 -9.05 6.45 -3.15
CA VAL A 97 -7.62 6.47 -3.44
C VAL A 97 -7.06 5.06 -3.37
N TRP A 98 -6.14 4.79 -4.29
CA TRP A 98 -5.28 3.62 -4.27
C TRP A 98 -4.00 3.95 -3.50
N VAL A 99 -3.69 3.19 -2.46
CA VAL A 99 -2.44 3.34 -1.70
C VAL A 99 -1.53 2.16 -2.00
N LEU A 100 -0.40 2.46 -2.62
CA LEU A 100 0.63 1.50 -3.00
C LEU A 100 1.55 1.25 -1.80
N PHE A 101 1.33 0.15 -1.08
CA PHE A 101 2.14 -0.22 0.06
C PHE A 101 3.47 -0.88 -0.34
N ASP A 102 3.77 -1.00 -1.62
CA ASP A 102 5.11 -1.40 -2.08
C ASP A 102 6.08 -0.21 -2.14
N LEU A 103 5.56 1.01 -1.98
CA LEU A 103 6.34 2.26 -1.88
C LEU A 103 6.43 2.72 -0.43
N SER A 104 7.52 3.44 -0.14
CA SER A 104 7.75 4.05 1.16
C SER A 104 6.72 5.14 1.50
N PRO A 105 6.46 5.41 2.81
CA PRO A 105 5.52 6.44 3.25
C PRO A 105 5.78 7.83 2.65
N ASP A 106 7.04 8.23 2.49
CA ASP A 106 7.44 9.51 1.89
C ASP A 106 7.12 9.61 0.39
N ARG A 107 6.88 8.48 -0.27
CA ARG A 107 6.65 8.39 -1.72
C ARG A 107 5.20 8.08 -2.08
N ARG A 108 4.56 7.12 -1.42
CA ARG A 108 3.26 6.58 -1.85
C ARG A 108 2.11 7.59 -1.90
N TYR A 109 2.25 8.75 -1.24
CA TYR A 109 1.27 9.85 -1.30
C TYR A 109 1.65 10.98 -2.26
N LYS A 110 2.77 10.88 -2.98
CA LYS A 110 3.16 11.89 -3.96
C LYS A 110 2.32 11.72 -5.22
N LYS A 111 1.94 12.84 -5.86
CA LYS A 111 1.11 12.89 -7.07
C LYS A 111 1.52 11.88 -8.16
N ARG A 112 2.83 11.62 -8.31
CA ARG A 112 3.38 10.65 -9.27
C ARG A 112 2.84 9.22 -9.09
N TYR A 113 2.42 8.86 -7.88
CA TYR A 113 1.98 7.52 -7.50
C TYR A 113 0.48 7.45 -7.18
N VAL A 114 -0.26 8.54 -7.42
CA VAL A 114 -1.72 8.54 -7.34
C VAL A 114 -2.27 7.94 -8.62
N LEU A 115 -2.91 6.77 -8.50
CA LEU A 115 -3.58 6.11 -9.61
C LEU A 115 -5.01 6.65 -9.80
N PRO A 116 -5.58 6.60 -11.02
CA PRO A 116 -6.95 7.00 -11.32
C PRO A 116 -8.03 6.18 -10.61
#